data_AF-A0A0V7ZRI0-F1
#
_entry.id   AF-A0A0V7ZRI0-F1
#
_cell.length_a   1.000
_cell.length_b   1.000
_cell.length_c   1.000
_cell.angle_alpha   90.00
_cell.angle_beta   90.00
_cell.angle_gamma   90.00
#
_symmetry.space_group_name_H-M   'P 1'
#
loop_
_entity.id
_entity.type
_entity.pdbx_description
1 polymer ?
#
loop_
_entity_poly.entity_id
_entity_poly.type
_entity_poly.pdbx_seq_one_letter_code
_entity_poly.pdbx_strand_id
1 'polypeptide(L)'
;MLSTELPESQEKLLFDWKYRQLIEKIARKYTQNNSIHWEDAAQTAHFKILQGLRTGKFIRKGAEEFYPWAAIVARNAVIDFVRGEKKHNRQSLDRKIPGTDVSLLDTIADQFDLWDAVERANLIVKVREIIENLALSYPKREYIKLWKGLVQGQSQTQLASELGITQSQVSRRRKELLHQVAEELGLFKPEVIKQEQHNLRKSQAARKRSQTQW
;
A
#
# COMPACT_ATOMS: atom_id res chain seq x y z
N MET A 1 -5.16 -10.43 -30.23
CA MET A 1 -5.13 -11.51 -29.22
C MET A 1 -5.25 -12.83 -29.95
N LEU A 2 -4.12 -13.49 -30.23
CA LEU A 2 -4.13 -14.79 -30.90
C LEU A 2 -4.35 -15.86 -29.84
N SER A 3 -5.53 -16.47 -29.86
CA SER A 3 -5.78 -17.76 -29.22
C SER A 3 -4.96 -18.80 -29.98
N THR A 4 -3.70 -19.01 -29.61
CA THR A 4 -2.91 -20.14 -30.11
C THR A 4 -3.47 -21.41 -29.50
N GLU A 5 -4.36 -22.09 -30.22
CA GLU A 5 -4.79 -23.44 -29.91
C GLU A 5 -3.55 -24.35 -29.81
N LEU A 6 -3.48 -25.15 -28.74
CA LEU A 6 -2.39 -26.09 -28.56
C LEU A 6 -2.54 -27.19 -29.62
N PRO A 7 -1.46 -27.61 -30.31
CA PRO A 7 -1.57 -28.76 -31.20
C PRO A 7 -1.94 -30.02 -30.40
N GLU A 8 -2.96 -30.78 -30.83
CA GLU A 8 -3.47 -31.99 -30.16
C GLU A 8 -2.38 -33.00 -29.73
N SER A 9 -1.25 -33.04 -30.45
CA SER A 9 -0.11 -33.91 -30.12
C SER A 9 0.62 -33.53 -28.83
N GLN A 10 0.62 -32.26 -28.44
CA GLN A 10 1.27 -31.77 -27.22
C GLN A 10 0.39 -31.95 -25.98
N GLU A 11 -0.93 -31.86 -26.14
CA GLU A 11 -1.87 -32.09 -25.03
C GLU A 11 -1.80 -33.53 -24.53
N LYS A 12 -1.66 -34.50 -25.43
CA LYS A 12 -1.49 -35.92 -25.08
C LYS A 12 -0.29 -36.17 -24.16
N LEU A 13 0.79 -35.41 -24.29
CA LEU A 13 1.98 -35.53 -23.44
C LEU A 13 1.71 -35.07 -21.99
N LEU A 14 0.76 -34.16 -21.78
CA LEU A 14 0.36 -33.69 -20.44
C LEU A 14 -0.54 -34.72 -19.71
N PHE A 15 -1.20 -35.60 -20.46
CA PHE A 15 -2.01 -36.67 -19.89
C PHE A 15 -1.20 -37.96 -19.61
N ASP A 16 0.05 -38.04 -20.09
CA ASP A 16 0.92 -39.19 -19.81
C ASP A 16 1.17 -39.33 -18.29
N TRP A 17 1.05 -40.54 -17.78
CA TRP A 17 1.34 -40.87 -16.39
C TRP A 17 2.81 -40.59 -16.03
N LYS A 18 3.74 -40.78 -16.98
CA LYS A 18 5.17 -40.50 -16.78
C LYS A 18 5.43 -39.03 -16.52
N TYR A 19 4.70 -38.16 -17.23
CA TYR A 19 4.74 -36.71 -17.03
C TYR A 19 4.27 -36.36 -15.61
N ARG A 20 3.11 -36.86 -15.20
CA ARG A 20 2.56 -36.57 -13.86
C ARG A 20 3.52 -37.01 -12.76
N GLN A 21 4.04 -38.24 -12.83
CA GLN A 21 5.01 -38.73 -11.84
C GLN A 21 6.30 -37.91 -11.79
N LEU A 22 6.79 -37.43 -12.93
CA LEU A 22 7.96 -36.55 -12.98
C LEU A 22 7.71 -35.26 -12.19
N ILE A 23 6.57 -34.61 -12.41
CA ILE A 23 6.19 -33.37 -11.73
C ILE A 23 6.01 -33.61 -10.23
N GLU A 24 5.33 -34.69 -9.84
CA GLU A 24 5.13 -35.05 -8.44
C GLU A 24 6.47 -35.29 -7.71
N LYS A 25 7.40 -36.05 -8.32
CA LYS A 25 8.73 -36.29 -7.75
C LYS A 25 9.50 -34.99 -7.52
N ILE A 26 9.43 -34.06 -8.47
CA ILE A 26 10.06 -32.74 -8.34
C ILE A 26 9.38 -31.95 -7.21
N ALA A 27 8.05 -31.86 -7.20
CA ALA A 27 7.31 -31.11 -6.20
C ALA A 27 7.60 -31.61 -4.78
N ARG A 28 7.53 -32.93 -4.56
CA ARG A 28 7.84 -33.56 -3.27
C ARG A 28 9.27 -33.27 -2.80
N LYS A 29 10.26 -33.37 -3.71
CA LYS A 29 11.68 -33.10 -3.38
C LYS A 29 11.89 -31.69 -2.81
N TYR A 30 11.22 -30.68 -3.35
CA TYR A 30 11.43 -29.28 -2.96
C TYR A 30 10.48 -28.80 -1.85
N THR A 31 9.45 -29.57 -1.51
CA THR A 31 8.49 -29.25 -0.44
C THR A 31 8.72 -30.04 0.84
N GLN A 32 9.53 -31.12 0.82
CA GLN A 32 9.73 -32.05 1.95
C GLN A 32 10.01 -31.41 3.33
N ASN A 33 10.72 -30.29 3.37
CA ASN A 33 11.09 -29.61 4.63
C ASN A 33 10.36 -28.28 4.84
N ASN A 34 9.30 -28.02 4.09
CA ASN A 34 8.51 -26.79 4.19
C ASN A 34 7.08 -27.15 4.62
N SER A 35 6.39 -26.22 5.27
CA SER A 35 4.95 -26.34 5.60
C SER A 35 4.03 -26.19 4.38
N ILE A 36 4.56 -26.44 3.17
CA ILE A 36 3.90 -26.19 1.89
C ILE A 36 3.44 -27.53 1.34
N HIS A 37 2.17 -27.61 0.94
CA HIS A 37 1.63 -28.81 0.30
C HIS A 37 2.28 -29.04 -1.06
N TRP A 38 2.72 -30.27 -1.31
CA TRP A 38 3.42 -30.63 -2.54
C TRP A 38 2.47 -30.60 -3.75
N GLU A 39 1.18 -30.79 -3.52
CA GLU A 39 0.11 -30.71 -4.52
C GLU A 39 0.03 -29.31 -5.14
N ASP A 40 0.13 -28.25 -4.35
CA ASP A 40 0.06 -26.86 -4.83
C ASP A 40 1.31 -26.50 -5.65
N ALA A 41 2.47 -26.97 -5.19
CA ALA A 41 3.72 -26.84 -5.93
C ALA A 41 3.65 -27.60 -7.28
N ALA A 42 3.07 -28.80 -7.30
CA ALA A 42 2.88 -29.58 -8.52
C ALA A 42 1.91 -28.88 -9.49
N GLN A 43 0.80 -28.33 -9.00
CA GLN A 43 -0.15 -27.55 -9.80
C GLN A 43 0.51 -26.32 -10.42
N THR A 44 1.34 -25.61 -9.66
CA THR A 44 2.10 -24.45 -10.14
C THR A 44 3.04 -24.83 -11.29
N ALA A 45 3.72 -25.97 -11.17
CA ALA A 45 4.55 -26.51 -12.24
C ALA A 45 3.74 -26.87 -13.49
N HIS A 46 2.60 -27.56 -13.34
CA HIS A 46 1.71 -27.89 -14.45
C HIS A 46 1.23 -26.63 -15.18
N PHE A 47 0.79 -25.62 -14.44
CA PHE A 47 0.36 -24.35 -15.00
C PHE A 47 1.48 -23.68 -15.80
N LYS A 48 2.70 -23.66 -15.26
CA LYS A 48 3.85 -23.03 -15.92
C LYS A 48 4.24 -23.74 -17.22
N ILE A 49 4.16 -25.07 -17.24
CA ILE A 49 4.43 -25.89 -18.42
C ILE A 49 3.37 -25.66 -19.49
N LEU A 50 2.09 -25.65 -19.11
CA LEU A 50 0.99 -25.33 -20.02
C LEU A 50 1.14 -23.93 -20.62
N GLN A 51 1.50 -22.94 -19.79
CA GLN A 51 1.82 -21.59 -20.26
C GLN A 51 2.99 -21.59 -21.26
N GLY A 52 4.04 -22.36 -20.97
CA GLY A 52 5.19 -22.53 -21.86
C GLY A 52 4.80 -23.11 -23.22
N LEU A 53 3.90 -24.10 -23.24
CA LEU A 53 3.38 -24.69 -24.47
C LEU A 53 2.54 -23.68 -25.27
N ARG A 54 1.60 -22.98 -24.61
CA ARG A 54 0.73 -21.97 -25.25
C ARG A 54 1.51 -20.79 -25.84
N THR A 55 2.61 -20.43 -25.20
CA THR A 55 3.49 -19.34 -25.65
C THR A 55 4.54 -19.79 -26.67
N GLY A 56 4.53 -21.06 -27.09
CA GLY A 56 5.45 -21.60 -28.08
C GLY A 56 6.89 -21.78 -27.59
N LYS A 57 7.14 -21.76 -26.28
CA LYS A 57 8.49 -21.98 -25.71
C LYS A 57 8.99 -23.40 -25.91
N PHE A 58 8.08 -24.34 -26.16
CA PHE A 58 8.38 -25.70 -26.59
C PHE A 58 7.82 -25.92 -28.00
N ILE A 59 8.71 -25.92 -28.97
CA ILE A 59 8.37 -26.13 -30.39
C ILE A 59 8.37 -27.64 -30.65
N ARG A 60 7.25 -28.18 -31.17
CA ARG A 60 6.99 -29.59 -31.52
C ARG A 60 8.24 -30.50 -31.63
N LYS A 61 8.72 -30.95 -30.48
CA LYS A 61 9.73 -31.99 -30.32
C LYS A 61 9.05 -33.21 -29.70
N GLY A 62 9.60 -34.40 -29.93
CA GLY A 62 9.04 -35.66 -29.42
C GLY A 62 9.03 -35.74 -27.89
N ALA A 63 8.47 -36.83 -27.35
CA ALA A 63 8.38 -37.05 -25.90
C ALA A 63 9.74 -37.04 -25.20
N GLU A 64 10.81 -37.51 -25.87
CA GLU A 64 12.17 -37.56 -25.34
C GLU A 64 12.74 -36.19 -24.95
N GLU A 65 12.38 -35.14 -25.71
CA GLU A 65 12.83 -33.78 -25.43
C GLU A 65 11.83 -33.01 -24.55
N PHE A 66 10.57 -33.44 -24.55
CA PHE A 66 9.54 -32.85 -23.70
C PHE A 66 9.83 -33.08 -22.21
N TYR A 67 10.19 -34.31 -21.81
CA TYR A 67 10.40 -34.63 -20.39
C TYR A 67 11.56 -33.83 -19.74
N PRO A 68 12.76 -33.74 -20.35
CA PRO A 68 13.84 -32.91 -19.80
C PRO A 68 13.45 -31.43 -19.73
N TRP A 69 12.81 -30.91 -20.78
CA TRP A 69 12.34 -29.52 -20.80
C TRP A 69 11.32 -29.26 -19.69
N ALA A 70 10.29 -30.11 -19.59
CA ALA A 70 9.26 -30.04 -18.56
C ALA A 70 9.87 -30.15 -17.15
N ALA A 71 10.87 -31.02 -16.94
CA ALA A 71 11.56 -31.16 -15.67
C ALA A 71 12.26 -29.86 -15.24
N ILE A 72 12.92 -29.16 -16.18
CA ILE A 72 13.59 -27.88 -15.91
C ILE A 72 12.56 -26.81 -15.55
N VAL A 73 11.50 -26.67 -16.35
CA VAL A 73 10.44 -25.68 -16.11
C VAL A 73 9.74 -25.95 -14.77
N ALA A 74 9.40 -27.21 -14.49
CA ALA A 74 8.78 -27.64 -13.24
C ALA A 74 9.66 -27.30 -12.03
N ARG A 75 10.95 -27.68 -12.10
CA ARG A 75 11.90 -27.41 -11.02
C ARG A 75 11.96 -25.93 -10.68
N ASN A 76 12.11 -25.07 -11.69
CA ASN A 76 12.21 -23.63 -11.48
C ASN A 76 10.89 -23.07 -10.92
N ALA A 77 9.75 -23.47 -11.49
CA ALA A 77 8.44 -23.05 -11.00
C ALA A 77 8.19 -23.43 -9.54
N VAL A 78 8.54 -24.66 -9.16
CA VAL A 78 8.41 -25.14 -7.77
C VAL A 78 9.34 -24.37 -6.83
N ILE A 79 10.60 -24.14 -7.22
CA ILE A 79 11.54 -23.36 -6.39
C ILE A 79 11.04 -21.94 -6.18
N ASP A 80 10.55 -21.29 -7.24
CA ASP A 80 10.04 -19.92 -7.16
C ASP A 80 8.77 -19.84 -6.31
N PHE A 81 7.87 -20.83 -6.44
CA PHE A 81 6.70 -20.97 -5.59
C PHE A 81 7.09 -21.10 -4.11
N VAL A 82 7.98 -22.04 -3.78
CA VAL A 82 8.45 -22.24 -2.40
C VAL A 82 9.13 -20.98 -1.85
N ARG A 83 9.89 -20.25 -2.67
CA ARG A 83 10.50 -18.97 -2.27
C ARG A 83 9.44 -17.90 -2.01
N GLY A 84 8.38 -17.85 -2.81
CA GLY A 84 7.24 -16.95 -2.61
C GLY A 84 6.54 -17.23 -1.29
N GLU A 85 6.13 -18.48 -1.07
CA GLU A 85 5.43 -18.91 0.15
C GLU A 85 6.26 -18.67 1.41
N LYS A 86 7.58 -18.86 1.36
CA LYS A 86 8.47 -18.53 2.49
C LYS A 86 8.41 -17.05 2.89
N LYS A 87 8.19 -16.13 1.95
CA LYS A 87 8.00 -14.70 2.26
C LYS A 87 6.63 -14.43 2.90
N HIS A 88 5.64 -15.28 2.60
CA HIS A 88 4.30 -15.21 3.15
C HIS A 88 4.12 -16.02 4.45
N ASN A 89 5.19 -16.66 4.94
CA ASN A 89 5.18 -17.37 6.21
C ASN A 89 5.01 -16.40 7.38
N ARG A 90 3.75 -16.07 7.68
CA ARG A 90 3.34 -15.28 8.82
C ARG A 90 3.05 -16.23 9.98
N GLN A 91 3.40 -15.80 11.18
CA GLN A 91 3.01 -16.52 12.38
C GLN A 91 1.49 -16.40 12.56
N SER A 92 0.82 -17.52 12.83
CA SER A 92 -0.59 -17.50 13.22
C SER A 92 -0.73 -16.79 14.57
N LEU A 93 -1.73 -15.93 14.67
CA LEU A 93 -2.06 -15.22 15.92
C LEU A 93 -2.75 -16.12 16.94
N ASP A 94 -3.34 -17.24 16.49
CA ASP A 94 -3.94 -18.26 17.35
C ASP A 94 -2.89 -19.13 18.06
N ARG A 95 -1.62 -18.98 17.68
CA ARG A 95 -0.52 -19.71 18.31
C ARG A 95 -0.42 -19.32 19.79
N LYS A 96 -0.51 -20.32 20.67
CA LYS A 96 -0.25 -20.13 22.11
C LYS A 96 1.21 -19.77 22.37
N ILE A 97 1.42 -18.85 23.32
CA ILE A 97 2.76 -18.51 23.80
C ILE A 97 3.31 -19.69 24.61
N PRO A 98 4.57 -20.11 24.40
CA PRO A 98 5.16 -21.21 25.16
C PRO A 98 5.10 -20.94 26.67
N GLY A 99 4.51 -21.87 27.42
CA GLY A 99 4.35 -21.77 28.88
C GLY A 99 3.08 -21.08 29.36
N THR A 100 2.22 -20.61 28.45
CA THR A 100 0.95 -19.94 28.78
C THR A 100 -0.20 -20.51 27.93
N ASP A 101 -1.43 -20.40 28.42
CA ASP A 101 -2.64 -20.73 27.64
C ASP A 101 -3.16 -19.58 26.76
N VAL A 102 -2.48 -18.44 26.78
CA VAL A 102 -2.86 -17.22 26.06
C VAL A 102 -2.38 -17.26 24.61
N SER A 103 -3.22 -16.84 23.68
CA SER A 103 -2.89 -16.75 22.26
C SER A 103 -1.99 -15.54 21.96
N LEU A 104 -1.23 -15.58 20.86
CA LEU A 104 -0.43 -14.43 20.44
C LEU A 104 -1.31 -13.20 20.17
N LEU A 105 -2.51 -13.40 19.62
CA LEU A 105 -3.50 -12.35 19.37
C LEU A 105 -3.81 -11.54 20.63
N ASP A 106 -4.08 -12.23 21.74
CA ASP A 106 -4.49 -11.60 23.01
C ASP A 106 -3.38 -10.77 23.66
N THR A 107 -2.13 -10.93 23.21
CA THR A 107 -0.99 -10.16 23.72
C THR A 107 -0.66 -8.93 22.91
N ILE A 108 -1.25 -8.77 21.73
CA ILE A 108 -1.02 -7.60 20.88
C ILE A 108 -1.93 -6.47 21.39
N ALA A 109 -1.31 -5.40 21.90
CA ALA A 109 -2.06 -4.21 22.31
C ALA A 109 -2.70 -3.53 21.10
N ASP A 110 -3.93 -3.05 21.29
CA ASP A 110 -4.57 -2.15 20.33
C ASP A 110 -3.78 -0.83 20.24
N GLN A 111 -3.65 -0.29 19.03
CA GLN A 111 -3.06 1.02 18.79
C GLN A 111 -4.03 2.16 19.12
N PHE A 112 -5.29 1.84 19.41
CA PHE A 112 -6.29 2.83 19.80
C PHE A 112 -5.98 3.43 21.18
N ASP A 113 -5.70 4.73 21.19
CA ASP A 113 -5.56 5.52 22.40
C ASP A 113 -6.84 6.34 22.65
N LEU A 114 -7.56 5.98 23.71
CA LEU A 114 -8.79 6.66 24.12
C LEU A 114 -8.51 8.11 24.55
N TRP A 115 -7.37 8.40 25.18
CA TRP A 115 -7.01 9.75 25.61
C TRP A 115 -6.81 10.66 24.41
N ASP A 116 -6.02 10.22 23.43
CA ASP A 116 -5.81 10.94 22.18
C ASP A 116 -7.13 11.14 21.40
N ALA A 117 -8.03 10.14 21.41
CA ALA A 117 -9.36 10.28 20.83
C ALA A 117 -10.21 11.36 21.53
N VAL A 118 -10.21 11.40 22.87
CA VAL A 118 -10.92 12.40 23.66
C VAL A 118 -10.31 13.80 23.48
N GLU A 119 -8.98 13.92 23.49
CA GLU A 119 -8.29 15.19 23.23
C GLU A 119 -8.62 15.72 21.85
N ARG A 120 -8.58 14.86 20.81
CA ARG A 120 -9.00 15.23 19.46
C ARG A 120 -10.45 15.71 19.41
N ALA A 121 -11.36 15.02 20.08
CA ALA A 121 -12.77 15.42 20.14
C ALA A 121 -12.94 16.80 20.80
N ASN A 122 -12.26 17.04 21.92
CA ASN A 122 -12.25 18.33 22.61
C ASN A 122 -11.69 19.45 21.72
N LEU A 123 -10.59 19.19 21.01
CA LEU A 123 -10.01 20.13 20.05
C LEU A 123 -10.99 20.47 18.92
N ILE A 124 -11.72 19.49 18.39
CA ILE A 124 -12.75 19.71 17.36
C ILE A 124 -13.86 20.63 17.86
N VAL A 125 -14.36 20.39 19.08
CA VAL A 125 -15.39 21.25 19.71
C VAL A 125 -14.87 22.68 19.85
N LYS A 126 -13.67 22.86 20.39
CA LYS A 126 -13.06 24.18 20.57
C LYS A 126 -12.83 24.91 19.23
N VAL A 127 -12.32 24.21 18.21
CA VAL A 127 -12.17 24.76 16.85
C VAL A 127 -13.51 25.22 16.30
N ARG A 128 -14.55 24.41 16.47
CA ARG A 128 -15.90 24.75 16.00
C ARG A 128 -16.41 26.03 16.67
N GLU A 129 -16.29 26.14 17.98
CA GLU A 129 -16.68 27.35 18.74
C GLU A 129 -15.93 28.58 18.24
N ILE A 130 -14.62 28.48 18.02
CA ILE A 130 -13.80 29.58 17.47
C ILE A 130 -14.30 29.99 16.08
N ILE A 131 -14.58 29.03 15.18
CA ILE A 131 -15.07 29.33 13.84
C ILE A 131 -16.45 29.99 13.88
N GLU A 132 -17.34 29.53 14.76
CA GLU A 132 -18.66 30.14 14.96
C GLU A 132 -18.52 31.59 15.47
N ASN A 133 -17.65 31.85 16.44
CA ASN A 133 -17.36 33.20 16.93
C ASN A 133 -16.74 34.10 15.85
N LEU A 134 -15.78 33.59 15.07
CA LEU A 134 -15.18 34.32 13.94
C LEU A 134 -16.22 34.63 12.86
N ALA A 135 -17.20 33.76 12.64
CA ALA A 135 -18.28 34.00 11.69
C ALA A 135 -19.22 35.14 12.15
N LEU A 136 -19.43 35.30 13.46
CA LEU A 136 -20.15 36.45 14.02
C LEU A 136 -19.38 37.76 13.84
N SER A 137 -18.07 37.74 14.10
CA SER A 137 -17.19 38.91 13.95
C SER A 137 -17.00 39.33 12.48
N TYR A 138 -17.04 38.37 11.55
CA TYR A 138 -16.82 38.62 10.12
C TYR A 138 -17.92 38.01 9.21
N PRO A 139 -19.17 38.55 9.24
CA PRO A 139 -20.30 37.97 8.51
C PRO A 139 -20.08 37.84 7.00
N LYS A 140 -19.38 38.80 6.39
CA LYS A 140 -19.09 38.84 4.93
C LYS A 140 -18.10 37.77 4.46
N ARG A 141 -17.40 37.09 5.38
CA ARG A 141 -16.36 36.11 5.04
C ARG A 141 -16.89 34.70 4.81
N GLU A 142 -18.09 34.40 5.35
CA GLU A 142 -18.76 33.09 5.24
C GLU A 142 -17.89 31.91 5.70
N TYR A 143 -17.16 32.09 6.82
CA TYR A 143 -16.23 31.09 7.34
C TYR A 143 -16.84 29.71 7.63
N ILE A 144 -18.11 29.66 8.05
CA ILE A 144 -18.82 28.39 8.28
C ILE A 144 -18.95 27.60 6.98
N LYS A 145 -19.33 28.25 5.87
CA LYS A 145 -19.44 27.58 4.56
C LYS A 145 -18.07 27.12 4.06
N LEU A 146 -17.05 27.96 4.25
CA LEU A 146 -15.66 27.62 3.89
C LEU A 146 -15.15 26.38 4.64
N TRP A 147 -15.45 26.28 5.93
CA TRP A 147 -15.06 25.14 6.77
C TRP A 147 -15.86 23.89 6.44
N LYS A 148 -17.19 23.98 6.32
CA LYS A 148 -18.04 22.84 5.92
C LYS A 148 -17.60 22.23 4.59
N GLY A 149 -17.32 23.07 3.60
CA GLY A 149 -16.84 22.60 2.31
C GLY A 149 -15.47 21.93 2.38
N LEU A 150 -14.59 22.34 3.30
CA LEU A 150 -13.31 21.66 3.54
C LEU A 150 -13.52 20.27 4.14
N VAL A 151 -14.38 20.15 5.16
CA VAL A 151 -14.70 18.87 5.82
C VAL A 151 -15.37 17.89 4.85
N GLN A 152 -16.18 18.40 3.93
CA GLN A 152 -16.85 17.61 2.88
C GLN A 152 -15.96 17.28 1.67
N GLY A 153 -14.71 17.76 1.63
CA GLY A 153 -13.79 17.50 0.53
C GLY A 153 -14.11 18.26 -0.77
N GLN A 154 -14.89 19.34 -0.72
CA GLN A 154 -15.20 20.17 -1.89
C GLN A 154 -13.93 20.85 -2.43
N SER A 155 -13.81 20.89 -3.77
CA SER A 155 -12.71 21.57 -4.42
C SER A 155 -12.85 23.09 -4.28
N GLN A 156 -11.73 23.82 -4.33
CA GLN A 156 -11.75 25.28 -4.19
C GLN A 156 -12.49 25.97 -5.34
N THR A 157 -12.55 25.35 -6.53
CA THR A 157 -13.29 25.86 -7.68
C THR A 157 -14.80 25.69 -7.52
N GLN A 158 -15.26 24.55 -7.01
CA GLN A 158 -16.66 24.32 -6.67
C GLN A 158 -17.16 25.31 -5.61
N LEU A 159 -16.38 25.49 -4.55
CA LEU A 159 -16.70 26.41 -3.47
C LEU A 159 -16.68 27.88 -3.93
N ALA A 160 -15.78 28.22 -4.86
CA ALA A 160 -15.72 29.55 -5.46
C ALA A 160 -17.00 29.86 -6.25
N SER A 161 -17.48 28.91 -7.06
CA SER A 161 -18.75 29.02 -7.78
C SER A 161 -19.94 29.14 -6.83
N GLU A 162 -19.98 28.37 -5.74
CA GLU A 162 -21.06 28.39 -4.75
C GLU A 162 -21.13 29.73 -3.99
N LEU A 163 -19.98 30.29 -3.63
CA LEU A 163 -19.87 31.54 -2.87
C LEU A 163 -19.85 32.80 -3.77
N GLY A 164 -19.87 32.64 -5.09
CA GLY A 164 -19.79 33.75 -6.04
C GLY A 164 -18.47 34.54 -5.98
N ILE A 165 -17.37 33.88 -5.59
CA ILE A 165 -16.04 34.48 -5.45
C ILE A 165 -15.00 33.76 -6.31
N THR A 166 -13.79 34.30 -6.42
CA THR A 166 -12.72 33.62 -7.17
C THR A 166 -12.07 32.51 -6.34
N GLN A 167 -11.53 31.48 -7.01
CA GLN A 167 -10.78 30.40 -6.34
C GLN A 167 -9.59 30.95 -5.52
N SER A 168 -8.90 31.98 -6.01
CA SER A 168 -7.85 32.67 -5.26
C SER A 168 -8.35 33.32 -3.97
N GLN A 169 -9.57 33.89 -3.98
CA GLN A 169 -10.20 34.45 -2.79
C GLN A 169 -10.60 33.37 -1.79
N VAL A 170 -11.10 32.21 -2.25
CA VAL A 170 -11.34 31.03 -1.39
C VAL A 170 -10.05 30.61 -0.69
N SER A 171 -8.95 30.48 -1.44
CA SER A 171 -7.64 30.11 -0.90
C SER A 171 -7.16 31.12 0.16
N ARG A 172 -7.28 32.42 -0.12
CA ARG A 172 -6.89 33.49 0.81
C ARG A 172 -7.72 33.47 2.09
N ARG A 173 -9.06 33.36 1.99
CA ARG A 173 -9.95 33.31 3.16
C ARG A 173 -9.77 32.04 3.99
N ARG A 174 -9.48 30.89 3.36
CA ARG A 174 -9.14 29.65 4.09
C ARG A 174 -7.85 29.80 4.90
N LYS A 175 -6.82 30.42 4.32
CA LYS A 175 -5.56 30.71 5.05
C LYS A 175 -5.78 31.70 6.20
N GLU A 176 -6.58 32.73 5.99
CA GLU A 176 -6.98 33.69 7.03
C GLU A 176 -7.71 32.98 8.17
N LEU A 177 -8.71 32.14 7.86
CA LEU A 177 -9.45 31.35 8.85
C LEU A 177 -8.52 30.42 9.65
N LEU A 178 -7.64 29.68 8.98
CA LEU A 178 -6.67 28.80 9.65
C LEU A 178 -5.72 29.58 10.55
N HIS A 179 -5.29 30.77 10.13
CA HIS A 179 -4.42 31.63 10.93
C HIS A 179 -5.12 32.09 12.20
N GLN A 180 -6.35 32.61 12.08
CA GLN A 180 -7.16 33.07 13.21
C GLN A 180 -7.46 31.92 14.18
N VAL A 181 -7.86 30.75 13.67
CA VAL A 181 -8.10 29.57 14.52
C VAL A 181 -6.83 29.14 15.26
N ALA A 182 -5.68 29.13 14.58
CA ALA A 182 -4.42 28.75 15.22
C ALA A 182 -3.91 29.79 16.23
N GLU A 183 -4.22 31.07 16.03
CA GLU A 183 -3.94 32.15 16.98
C GLU A 183 -4.80 32.00 18.24
N GLU A 184 -6.11 31.81 18.09
CA GLU A 184 -7.07 31.58 19.18
C GLU A 184 -6.78 30.28 19.96
N LEU A 185 -6.25 29.26 19.29
CA LEU A 185 -5.80 28.03 19.95
C LEU A 185 -4.44 28.18 20.65
N GLY A 186 -3.75 29.31 20.52
CA GLY A 186 -2.41 29.52 21.08
C GLY A 186 -1.31 28.70 20.42
N LEU A 187 -1.57 28.17 19.21
CA LEU A 187 -0.61 27.37 18.44
C LEU A 187 0.40 28.26 17.70
N PHE A 188 0.08 29.54 17.50
CA PHE A 188 1.01 30.53 17.00
C PHE A 188 1.96 31.02 18.12
N LYS A 189 3.17 30.45 18.16
CA LYS A 189 4.33 31.11 18.78
C LYS A 189 5.11 31.83 17.67
N PRO A 190 4.87 33.14 17.43
CA PRO A 190 5.47 33.87 16.31
C PRO A 190 7.01 33.86 16.35
N GLU A 191 7.59 33.70 17.53
CA GLU A 191 9.03 33.57 17.76
C GLU A 191 9.63 32.31 17.13
N VAL A 192 9.00 31.14 17.30
CA VAL A 192 9.53 29.84 16.85
C VAL A 192 9.52 29.76 15.33
N ILE A 193 8.45 30.20 14.69
CA ILE A 193 8.30 30.19 13.23
C ILE A 193 9.29 31.17 12.57
N LYS A 194 9.50 32.35 13.15
CA LYS A 194 10.51 33.32 12.66
C LYS A 194 11.93 32.76 12.79
N GLN A 195 12.23 32.09 13.90
CA GLN A 195 13.53 31.44 14.14
C GLN A 195 13.78 30.29 13.15
N GLU A 196 12.80 29.41 12.92
CA GLU A 196 12.91 28.32 11.94
C GLU A 196 13.08 28.83 10.51
N GLN A 197 12.29 29.85 10.10
CA GLN A 197 12.43 30.45 8.77
C GLN A 197 13.78 31.16 8.58
N HIS A 198 14.28 31.83 9.60
CA HIS A 198 15.61 32.44 9.57
C HIS A 198 16.72 31.39 9.49
N ASN A 199 16.61 30.29 10.24
CA ASN A 199 17.55 29.16 10.21
C ASN A 199 17.55 28.45 8.86
N LEU A 200 16.37 28.23 8.26
CA LEU A 200 16.22 27.67 6.91
C LEU A 200 16.87 28.57 5.84
N ARG A 201 16.65 29.89 5.91
CA ARG A 201 17.28 30.86 4.98
C ARG A 201 18.80 30.89 5.13
N LYS A 202 19.34 30.84 6.35
CA LYS A 202 20.78 30.74 6.60
C LYS A 202 21.38 29.45 6.04
N SER A 203 20.71 28.31 6.21
CA SER A 203 21.17 27.01 5.69
C SER A 203 21.21 26.96 4.16
N GLN A 204 20.22 27.57 3.49
CA GLN A 204 20.18 27.66 2.02
C GLN A 204 21.22 28.63 1.46
N ALA A 205 21.47 29.74 2.15
CA ALA A 205 22.53 30.69 1.78
C ALA A 205 23.93 30.07 1.95
N ALA A 206 24.14 29.26 3.00
CA ALA A 206 25.39 28.53 3.21
C ALA A 206 25.65 27.47 2.11
N ARG A 207 24.62 26.71 1.71
CA ARG A 207 24.72 25.73 0.60
C ARG A 207 25.04 26.36 -0.75
N LYS A 208 24.52 27.56 -1.05
CA LYS A 208 24.83 28.26 -2.30
C LYS A 208 26.29 28.73 -2.35
N ARG A 209 26.84 29.23 -1.24
CA ARG A 209 28.26 29.67 -1.17
C ARG A 209 29.24 28.52 -1.41
N SER A 210 28.97 27.32 -0.89
CA SER A 210 29.85 26.15 -1.13
C SER A 210 29.82 25.62 -2.56
N GLN A 211 28.80 25.95 -3.36
CA GLN A 211 28.70 25.54 -4.77
C GLN A 211 29.32 26.55 -5.75
N THR A 212 29.69 27.74 -5.30
CA THR A 212 30.25 28.80 -6.17
C THR A 212 31.78 28.89 -6.14
N GLN A 213 32.45 28.04 -5.34
CA GLN A 213 33.91 27.96 -5.25
C GLN A 213 34.41 26.63 -5.83
N TRP A 214 34.25 26.41 -7.14
CA TRP A 214 35.03 25.47 -7.94
C TRP A 214 35.23 26.08 -9.32
#